data_AF-A0A1P8MX07-F1
#
_entry.id   AF-A0A1P8MX07-F1
#
_cell.length_a   1.000
_cell.length_b   1.000
_cell.length_c   1.000
_cell.angle_alpha   90.00
_cell.angle_beta   90.00
_cell.angle_gamma   90.00
#
_symmetry.space_group_name_H-M   'P 1'
#
loop_
_entity.id
_entity.type
_entity.pdbx_description
1 polymer ?
#
loop_
_entity_poly.entity_id
_entity_poly.type
_entity_poly.pdbx_seq_one_letter_code
_entity_poly.pdbx_strand_id
1 'polypeptide(L)'
;MFRDAEQLEHLTSVAALWDGVVQTLRARGIRHVIYITATGTPAHDSRVLTTCPGLYAQAAPDADPFLSHCCNSYDITRTGPEFLPDHDYLPDNAKAFIKTARSEGFLTGFGIPTRLRGAERYGGFNLGTTLDRDTFLETMWPQGEQFRLFCLLIHRRIEELSGTRTDHAPALIAPDMPASLDALSPREAEVIYMLARGLSRKEAARVCGISLNTVNEYAKTAYRKLGIHNRADAARLVFGQTTAD
;
A
#
# COMPACT_ATOMS: atom_id res chain seq x y z
N MET A 1 -16.59 2.92 -7.17
CA MET A 1 -15.88 2.35 -6.02
C MET A 1 -15.87 0.82 -6.18
N PHE A 2 -14.71 0.18 -6.08
CA PHE A 2 -14.55 -1.27 -6.25
C PHE A 2 -15.39 -1.99 -5.18
N ARG A 3 -16.58 -2.50 -5.51
CA ARG A 3 -17.43 -3.25 -4.56
C ARG A 3 -16.74 -4.50 -4.01
N ASP A 4 -15.70 -4.98 -4.70
CA ASP A 4 -14.94 -6.17 -4.34
C ASP A 4 -13.78 -5.88 -3.35
N ALA A 5 -13.50 -4.60 -3.05
CA ALA A 5 -12.38 -4.22 -2.19
C ALA A 5 -12.56 -4.69 -0.73
N GLU A 6 -13.79 -4.69 -0.22
CA GLU A 6 -14.12 -5.17 1.14
C GLU A 6 -13.69 -6.64 1.34
N GLN A 7 -13.84 -7.49 0.32
CA GLN A 7 -13.40 -8.88 0.39
C GLN A 7 -11.88 -9.03 0.45
N LEU A 8 -11.13 -8.10 -0.14
CA LEU A 8 -9.67 -8.11 -0.13
C LEU A 8 -9.10 -7.69 1.23
N GLU A 9 -9.84 -6.90 2.00
CA GLU A 9 -9.41 -6.41 3.32
C GLU A 9 -9.28 -7.54 4.34
N HIS A 10 -10.14 -8.56 4.26
CA HIS A 10 -10.15 -9.70 5.18
C HIS A 10 -9.10 -10.77 4.88
N LEU A 11 -8.37 -10.66 3.76
CA LEU A 11 -7.34 -11.63 3.39
C LEU A 11 -6.09 -11.46 4.27
N THR A 12 -5.57 -12.58 4.75
CA THR A 12 -4.49 -12.64 5.76
C THR A 12 -3.13 -13.04 5.20
N SER A 13 -3.01 -13.32 3.90
CA SER A 13 -1.75 -13.64 3.25
C SER A 13 -1.57 -12.87 1.94
N VAL A 14 -0.31 -12.57 1.60
CA VAL A 14 -0.01 -11.85 0.35
C VAL A 14 -0.40 -12.67 -0.89
N ALA A 15 -0.28 -14.01 -0.82
CA ALA A 15 -0.66 -14.89 -1.93
C ALA A 15 -2.17 -14.81 -2.20
N ALA A 16 -3.00 -14.96 -1.17
CA ALA A 16 -4.45 -14.87 -1.33
C ALA A 16 -4.89 -13.46 -1.79
N LEU A 17 -4.28 -12.41 -1.23
CA LEU A 17 -4.52 -11.04 -1.66
C LEU A 17 -4.19 -10.85 -3.14
N TRP A 18 -3.05 -11.37 -3.59
CA TRP A 18 -2.61 -11.28 -4.97
C TRP A 18 -3.60 -11.94 -5.94
N ASP A 19 -4.07 -13.14 -5.63
CA ASP A 19 -5.06 -13.84 -6.47
C ASP A 19 -6.37 -13.06 -6.58
N GLY A 20 -6.87 -12.52 -5.46
CA GLY A 20 -8.07 -11.68 -5.44
C GLY A 20 -7.89 -10.38 -6.24
N VAL A 21 -6.72 -9.74 -6.15
CA VAL A 21 -6.37 -8.54 -6.92
C VAL A 21 -6.36 -8.84 -8.41
N VAL A 22 -5.71 -9.93 -8.83
CA VAL A 22 -5.67 -10.34 -10.24
C VAL A 22 -7.07 -10.62 -10.78
N GLN A 23 -7.92 -11.33 -10.03
CA GLN A 23 -9.29 -11.59 -10.43
C GLN A 23 -10.11 -10.29 -10.56
N THR A 24 -9.98 -9.40 -9.59
CA THR A 24 -10.67 -8.08 -9.56
C THR A 24 -10.30 -7.21 -10.76
N LEU A 25 -9.01 -7.18 -11.10
CA LEU A 25 -8.49 -6.41 -12.24
C LEU A 25 -8.87 -7.05 -13.59
N ARG A 26 -8.87 -8.39 -13.69
CA ARG A 26 -9.32 -9.13 -14.89
C ARG A 26 -10.77 -8.88 -15.24
N ALA A 27 -11.65 -8.81 -14.24
CA ALA A 27 -13.06 -8.47 -14.44
C ALA A 27 -13.26 -7.07 -15.05
N ARG A 28 -12.23 -6.22 -15.03
CA ARG A 28 -12.23 -4.83 -15.52
C ARG A 28 -11.35 -4.65 -16.76
N GLY A 29 -10.98 -5.74 -17.44
CA GLY A 29 -10.24 -5.69 -18.70
C GLY A 29 -8.71 -5.62 -18.55
N ILE A 30 -8.17 -5.55 -17.32
CA ILE A 30 -6.73 -5.65 -17.10
C ILE A 30 -6.33 -7.13 -17.17
N ARG A 31 -5.55 -7.49 -18.18
CA ARG A 31 -5.14 -8.88 -18.43
C ARG A 31 -3.85 -9.24 -17.72
N HIS A 32 -2.98 -8.24 -17.56
CA HIS A 32 -1.63 -8.38 -17.05
C HIS A 32 -1.45 -7.48 -15.84
N VAL A 33 -0.94 -8.03 -14.75
CA VAL A 33 -0.70 -7.27 -13.51
C VAL A 33 0.73 -7.55 -13.08
N ILE A 34 1.49 -6.48 -12.91
CA ILE A 34 2.83 -6.50 -12.35
C ILE A 34 2.81 -5.58 -11.13
N TYR A 35 3.18 -6.11 -9.97
CA TYR A 35 3.55 -5.32 -8.80
C TYR A 35 5.06 -5.51 -8.59
N ILE A 36 5.80 -4.42 -8.60
CA ILE A 36 7.25 -4.46 -8.41
C ILE A 36 7.67 -3.39 -7.41
N THR A 37 8.52 -3.79 -6.47
CA THR A 37 9.21 -2.86 -5.57
C THR A 37 10.68 -3.20 -5.48
N ALA A 38 11.51 -2.20 -5.28
CA ALA A 38 12.94 -2.34 -5.04
C ALA A 38 13.33 -1.56 -3.79
N THR A 39 14.31 -2.06 -3.06
CA THR A 39 14.98 -1.30 -2.00
C THR A 39 15.95 -0.29 -2.59
N GLY A 40 16.09 0.86 -1.92
CA GLY A 40 17.05 1.92 -2.27
C GLY A 40 18.49 1.43 -2.26
N THR A 41 19.37 2.21 -2.88
CA THR A 41 20.67 1.76 -3.41
C THR A 41 21.64 1.12 -2.39
N PRO A 42 22.37 0.08 -2.83
CA PRO A 42 22.21 -0.56 -4.12
C PRO A 42 20.97 -1.46 -4.12
N ALA A 43 20.17 -1.35 -5.19
CA ALA A 43 18.94 -2.12 -5.36
C ALA A 43 19.27 -3.59 -5.56
N HIS A 44 19.42 -4.34 -4.47
CA HIS A 44 19.75 -5.75 -4.50
C HIS A 44 18.59 -6.66 -4.10
N ASP A 45 17.47 -6.08 -3.65
CA ASP A 45 16.29 -6.83 -3.25
C ASP A 45 15.03 -6.26 -3.89
N SER A 46 14.74 -6.75 -5.10
CA SER A 46 13.50 -6.48 -5.81
C SER A 46 12.46 -7.56 -5.51
N ARG A 47 11.25 -7.14 -5.12
CA ARG A 47 10.10 -8.03 -5.00
C ARG A 47 9.18 -7.84 -6.20
N VAL A 48 8.79 -8.95 -6.81
CA VAL A 48 7.82 -8.98 -7.92
C VAL A 48 6.67 -9.92 -7.60
N LEU A 49 5.45 -9.45 -7.83
CA LEU A 49 4.28 -10.29 -8.04
C LEU A 49 3.79 -10.01 -9.46
N THR A 50 3.67 -11.02 -10.31
CA THR A 50 3.38 -10.81 -11.73
C THR A 50 2.52 -11.91 -12.32
N THR A 51 1.65 -11.56 -13.25
CA THR A 51 0.97 -12.53 -14.13
C THR A 51 1.74 -12.80 -15.43
N CYS A 52 2.86 -12.11 -15.64
CA CYS A 52 3.73 -12.21 -16.82
C CYS A 52 5.16 -12.62 -16.39
N PRO A 53 5.37 -13.84 -15.90
CA PRO A 53 6.69 -14.27 -15.44
C PRO A 53 7.73 -14.32 -16.57
N GLY A 54 7.33 -14.57 -17.82
CA GLY A 54 8.24 -14.63 -18.97
C GLY A 54 8.92 -13.29 -19.29
N LEU A 55 8.33 -12.16 -18.89
CA LEU A 55 8.92 -10.83 -19.02
C LEU A 55 10.28 -10.72 -18.28
N TYR A 56 10.41 -11.45 -17.17
CA TYR A 56 11.61 -11.46 -16.32
C TYR A 56 12.50 -12.68 -16.53
N ALA A 57 12.24 -13.50 -17.56
CA ALA A 57 13.05 -14.68 -17.85
C ALA A 57 14.47 -14.34 -18.30
N GLN A 58 14.66 -13.16 -18.91
CA GLN A 58 15.94 -12.72 -19.49
C GLN A 58 16.46 -11.41 -18.88
N ALA A 59 15.73 -10.82 -17.94
CA ALA A 59 16.10 -9.57 -17.30
C ALA A 59 15.76 -9.66 -15.81
N ALA A 60 16.72 -9.26 -14.97
CA ALA A 60 16.50 -9.16 -13.54
C ALA A 60 15.44 -8.07 -13.26
N PRO A 61 14.54 -8.25 -12.28
CA PRO A 61 13.43 -7.31 -12.09
C PRO A 61 13.86 -5.89 -11.69
N ASP A 62 14.99 -5.75 -11.01
CA ASP A 62 15.61 -4.46 -10.70
C ASP A 62 15.97 -3.64 -11.95
N ALA A 63 16.12 -4.28 -13.11
CA ALA A 63 16.34 -3.63 -14.40
C ALA A 63 15.03 -3.22 -15.12
N ASP A 64 13.86 -3.42 -14.51
CA ASP A 64 12.58 -3.03 -15.12
C ASP A 64 12.53 -1.49 -15.32
N PRO A 65 12.31 -1.01 -16.56
CA PRO A 65 12.22 0.42 -16.87
C PRO A 65 11.15 1.17 -16.07
N PHE A 66 10.11 0.49 -15.57
CA PHE A 66 9.12 1.07 -14.69
C PHE A 66 9.76 1.71 -13.44
N LEU A 67 10.72 1.01 -12.82
CA LEU A 67 11.40 1.50 -11.61
C LEU A 67 12.22 2.77 -11.89
N SER A 68 12.84 2.88 -13.07
CA SER A 68 13.69 4.02 -13.43
C SER A 68 12.99 5.18 -14.11
N HIS A 69 11.86 4.93 -14.79
CA HIS A 69 11.20 5.94 -15.61
C HIS A 69 9.79 6.30 -15.13
N CYS A 70 9.08 5.39 -14.46
CA CYS A 70 7.75 5.70 -13.93
C CYS A 70 7.81 6.20 -12.48
N CYS A 71 8.68 5.64 -11.63
CA CYS A 71 8.72 5.97 -10.19
C CYS A 71 9.39 7.31 -9.83
N ASN A 72 9.51 8.25 -10.76
CA ASN A 72 10.07 9.60 -10.50
C ASN A 72 8.98 10.65 -10.20
N SER A 73 7.73 10.36 -10.54
CA SER A 73 6.54 11.16 -10.23
C SER A 73 5.40 10.21 -9.84
N TYR A 74 4.34 10.73 -9.23
CA TYR A 74 3.11 9.97 -8.99
C TYR A 74 2.12 10.00 -10.16
N ASP A 75 2.51 10.64 -11.26
CA ASP A 75 1.72 10.65 -12.49
C ASP A 75 1.54 9.22 -13.04
N ILE A 76 0.35 8.98 -13.58
CA ILE A 76 0.08 7.72 -14.28
C ILE A 76 0.75 7.79 -15.64
N THR A 77 1.58 6.78 -15.95
CA THR A 77 2.28 6.69 -17.23
C THR A 77 1.56 5.73 -18.15
N ARG A 78 1.47 6.06 -19.45
CA ARG A 78 1.01 5.11 -20.47
C ARG A 78 2.12 4.10 -20.77
N THR A 79 1.90 2.83 -20.49
CA THR A 79 2.91 1.77 -20.61
C THR A 79 2.56 0.76 -21.69
N GLY A 80 3.55 -0.01 -22.13
CA GLY A 80 3.39 -1.04 -23.17
C GLY A 80 3.95 -0.61 -24.53
N PRO A 81 4.15 -1.58 -25.44
CA PRO A 81 4.81 -1.38 -26.72
C PRO A 81 4.09 -0.38 -27.63
N GLU A 82 2.76 -0.25 -27.55
CA GLU A 82 1.99 0.67 -28.40
C GLU A 82 2.24 2.17 -28.07
N PHE A 83 2.78 2.45 -26.88
CA PHE A 83 3.17 3.79 -26.46
C PHE A 83 4.67 4.08 -26.60
N LEU A 84 5.48 3.11 -27.05
CA LEU A 84 6.92 3.34 -27.27
C LEU A 84 7.26 4.55 -28.17
N PRO A 85 6.48 4.90 -29.21
CA PRO A 85 6.72 6.12 -29.98
C PRO A 85 6.67 7.41 -29.14
N ASP A 86 5.94 7.42 -28.02
CA ASP A 86 5.83 8.56 -27.10
C ASP A 86 6.97 8.58 -26.07
N HIS A 87 7.82 7.54 -26.07
CA HIS A 87 8.90 7.31 -25.10
C HIS A 87 10.26 7.20 -25.79
N ASP A 88 10.54 8.12 -26.71
CA ASP A 88 11.78 8.17 -27.48
C ASP A 88 13.03 8.37 -26.62
N TYR A 89 12.89 9.04 -25.47
CA TYR A 89 13.92 9.26 -24.45
C TYR A 89 14.40 7.97 -23.75
N LEU A 90 13.67 6.84 -23.88
CA LEU A 90 14.09 5.59 -23.27
C LEU A 90 15.33 5.00 -23.98
N PRO A 91 16.28 4.44 -23.22
CA PRO A 91 17.43 3.77 -23.81
C PRO A 91 17.01 2.46 -24.51
N ASP A 92 17.84 1.97 -25.44
CA ASP A 92 17.50 0.82 -26.29
C ASP A 92 17.22 -0.46 -25.52
N ASN A 93 17.92 -0.68 -24.40
CA ASN A 93 17.67 -1.82 -23.51
C ASN A 93 16.27 -1.75 -22.87
N ALA A 94 15.82 -0.56 -22.44
CA ALA A 94 14.47 -0.36 -21.92
C ALA A 94 13.41 -0.58 -23.00
N LYS A 95 13.65 -0.05 -24.21
CA LYS A 95 12.77 -0.28 -25.36
C LYS A 95 12.69 -1.76 -25.73
N ALA A 96 13.82 -2.48 -25.69
CA ALA A 96 13.86 -3.92 -25.94
C ALA A 96 13.05 -4.69 -24.90
N PHE A 97 13.20 -4.37 -23.61
CA PHE A 97 12.40 -4.95 -22.53
C PHE A 97 10.89 -4.72 -22.73
N ILE A 98 10.47 -3.50 -23.07
CA ILE A 98 9.05 -3.21 -23.30
C ILE A 98 8.51 -3.98 -24.51
N LYS A 99 9.32 -4.21 -25.54
CA LYS A 99 8.92 -4.98 -26.72
C LYS A 99 8.69 -6.46 -26.41
N THR A 100 9.42 -7.06 -25.47
CA THR A 100 9.18 -8.47 -25.09
C THR A 100 7.82 -8.65 -24.41
N ALA A 101 7.28 -7.62 -23.74
CA ALA A 101 5.94 -7.67 -23.16
C ALA A 101 4.84 -7.98 -24.20
N ARG A 102 5.08 -7.68 -25.49
CA ARG A 102 4.17 -8.01 -26.59
C ARG A 102 3.92 -9.52 -26.72
N SER A 103 4.93 -10.36 -26.50
CA SER A 103 4.77 -11.82 -26.65
C SER A 103 3.86 -12.43 -25.59
N GLU A 104 3.71 -11.76 -24.45
CA GLU A 104 2.77 -12.11 -23.38
C GLU A 104 1.37 -11.48 -23.62
N GLY A 105 1.21 -10.68 -24.67
CA GLY A 105 -0.04 -9.96 -24.98
C GLY A 105 -0.22 -8.65 -24.21
N PHE A 106 0.83 -8.12 -23.57
CA PHE A 106 0.79 -6.78 -22.99
C PHE A 106 1.07 -5.77 -24.11
N LEU A 107 0.05 -5.03 -24.53
CA LEU A 107 0.14 -4.03 -25.61
C LEU A 107 0.11 -2.58 -25.10
N THR A 108 -0.82 -2.29 -24.20
CA THR A 108 -1.09 -0.96 -23.63
C THR A 108 -1.36 -1.10 -22.13
N GLY A 109 -1.18 -0.05 -21.35
CA GLY A 109 -1.33 -0.15 -19.90
C GLY A 109 -1.08 1.13 -19.11
N PHE A 110 -1.14 0.96 -17.79
CA PHE A 110 -0.92 2.00 -16.79
C PHE A 110 0.29 1.67 -15.93
N GLY A 111 1.29 2.54 -15.95
CA GLY A 111 2.32 2.61 -14.94
C GLY A 111 1.83 3.47 -13.77
N ILE A 112 1.69 2.87 -12.59
CA ILE A 112 1.12 3.48 -11.39
C ILE A 112 2.13 3.38 -10.24
N PRO A 113 2.93 4.42 -10.02
CA PRO A 113 3.84 4.50 -8.89
C PRO A 113 3.07 4.58 -7.56
N THR A 114 3.48 3.79 -6.57
CA THR A 114 2.92 3.84 -5.21
C THR A 114 3.91 4.41 -4.19
N ARG A 115 5.20 4.27 -4.46
CA ARG A 115 6.30 4.98 -3.77
C ARG A 115 7.34 5.42 -4.78
N LEU A 116 7.83 6.65 -4.62
CA LEU A 116 8.82 7.24 -5.53
C LEU A 116 10.24 6.80 -5.19
N ARG A 117 11.08 6.80 -6.22
CA ARG A 117 12.53 6.61 -6.11
C ARG A 117 13.11 7.61 -5.10
N GLY A 118 14.00 7.13 -4.24
CA GLY A 118 14.56 7.89 -3.11
C GLY A 118 13.94 7.53 -1.75
N ALA A 119 12.79 6.86 -1.73
CA ALA A 119 12.32 6.16 -0.54
C ALA A 119 13.15 4.88 -0.29
N GLU A 120 13.17 4.41 0.97
CA GLU A 120 13.83 3.15 1.37
C GLU A 120 13.36 1.96 0.52
N ARG A 121 12.06 1.91 0.20
CA ARG A 121 11.46 0.99 -0.75
C ARG A 121 10.57 1.78 -1.69
N TYR A 122 10.77 1.62 -3.00
CA TYR A 122 10.04 2.33 -4.04
C TYR A 122 9.52 1.36 -5.10
N GLY A 123 8.56 1.79 -5.92
CA GLY A 123 7.92 0.94 -6.91
C GLY A 123 6.44 1.21 -7.06
N GLY A 124 5.70 0.20 -7.53
CA GLY A 124 4.28 0.31 -7.79
C GLY A 124 3.76 -0.79 -8.71
N PHE A 125 2.74 -0.44 -9.49
CA PHE A 125 2.05 -1.36 -10.39
C PHE A 125 2.25 -0.99 -11.86
N ASN A 126 2.32 -2.01 -12.70
CA ASN A 126 2.15 -1.88 -14.12
C ASN A 126 0.97 -2.77 -14.56
N LEU A 127 -0.12 -2.14 -15.00
CA LEU A 127 -1.38 -2.80 -15.35
C LEU A 127 -1.52 -2.85 -16.88
N GLY A 128 -1.46 -4.04 -17.47
CA GLY A 128 -1.49 -4.23 -18.90
C GLY A 128 -2.80 -4.77 -19.45
N THR A 129 -3.10 -4.38 -20.68
CA THR A 129 -4.23 -4.83 -21.48
C THR A 129 -3.76 -5.36 -22.83
N THR A 130 -4.67 -6.05 -23.53
CA THR A 130 -4.49 -6.54 -24.90
C THR A 130 -5.07 -5.58 -25.95
N LEU A 131 -5.50 -4.38 -25.54
CA LEU A 131 -6.13 -3.41 -26.44
C LEU A 131 -5.06 -2.69 -27.26
N ASP A 132 -5.41 -2.34 -28.49
CA ASP A 132 -4.65 -1.37 -29.28
C ASP A 132 -4.68 0.03 -28.64
N ARG A 133 -3.85 0.92 -29.17
CA ARG A 133 -3.65 2.26 -28.63
C ARG A 133 -4.93 3.09 -28.56
N ASP A 134 -5.70 3.13 -29.63
CA ASP A 134 -6.85 4.02 -29.75
C ASP A 134 -7.98 3.51 -28.85
N THR A 135 -8.28 2.21 -28.91
CA THR A 135 -9.29 1.59 -28.04
C THR A 135 -8.94 1.78 -26.56
N PHE A 136 -7.65 1.65 -26.18
CA PHE A 136 -7.21 1.87 -24.80
C PHE A 136 -7.43 3.33 -24.34
N LEU A 137 -7.05 4.30 -25.17
CA LEU A 137 -7.19 5.72 -24.83
C LEU A 137 -8.65 6.15 -24.69
N GLU A 138 -9.55 5.59 -25.50
CA GLU A 138 -10.97 5.91 -25.45
C GLU A 138 -11.68 5.25 -24.25
N THR A 139 -11.37 3.99 -23.97
CA THR A 139 -12.18 3.17 -23.05
C THR A 139 -11.56 2.97 -21.68
N MET A 140 -10.24 2.77 -21.62
CA MET A 140 -9.54 2.41 -20.39
C MET A 140 -8.90 3.61 -19.73
N TRP A 141 -8.18 4.44 -20.49
CA TRP A 141 -7.41 5.57 -19.96
C TRP A 141 -8.21 6.52 -19.04
N PRO A 142 -9.48 6.88 -19.33
CA PRO A 142 -10.28 7.73 -18.43
C PRO A 142 -10.52 7.14 -17.04
N GLN A 143 -10.32 5.84 -16.86
CA GLN A 143 -10.48 5.13 -15.58
C GLN A 143 -9.19 5.10 -14.75
N GLY A 144 -8.09 5.68 -15.24
CA GLY A 144 -6.76 5.61 -14.63
C GLY A 144 -6.72 5.97 -13.14
N GLU A 145 -7.39 7.05 -12.73
CA GLU A 145 -7.42 7.47 -11.31
C GLU A 145 -8.12 6.43 -10.40
N GLN A 146 -9.11 5.69 -10.92
CA GLN A 146 -9.74 4.62 -10.15
C GLN A 146 -8.77 3.46 -9.94
N PHE A 147 -8.03 3.07 -10.98
CA PHE A 147 -6.99 2.05 -10.86
C PHE A 147 -5.86 2.50 -9.93
N ARG A 148 -5.47 3.77 -9.98
CA ARG A 148 -4.45 4.32 -9.08
C ARG A 148 -4.86 4.23 -7.62
N LEU A 149 -6.08 4.67 -7.29
CA LEU A 149 -6.60 4.56 -5.93
C LEU A 149 -6.59 3.10 -5.45
N PHE A 150 -7.07 2.17 -6.29
CA PHE A 150 -7.05 0.75 -5.98
C PHE A 150 -5.62 0.23 -5.73
N CYS A 151 -4.68 0.52 -6.63
CA CYS A 151 -3.28 0.13 -6.48
C CYS A 151 -2.63 0.68 -5.21
N LEU A 152 -2.95 1.92 -4.81
CA LEU A 152 -2.44 2.51 -3.56
C LEU A 152 -2.95 1.74 -2.32
N LEU A 153 -4.24 1.38 -2.30
CA LEU A 153 -4.83 0.57 -1.23
C LEU A 153 -4.20 -0.82 -1.16
N ILE A 154 -4.06 -1.48 -2.31
CA ILE A 154 -3.45 -2.82 -2.39
C ILE A 154 -1.96 -2.78 -1.99
N HIS A 155 -1.21 -1.77 -2.44
CA HIS A 155 0.19 -1.60 -2.00
C HIS A 155 0.27 -1.51 -0.48
N ARG A 156 -0.58 -0.71 0.16
CA ARG A 156 -0.62 -0.61 1.62
C ARG A 156 -0.89 -1.97 2.26
N ARG A 157 -1.87 -2.72 1.76
CA ARG A 157 -2.22 -4.04 2.28
C ARG A 157 -1.10 -5.06 2.11
N ILE A 158 -0.40 -5.05 0.98
CA ILE A 158 0.77 -5.92 0.74
C ILE A 158 1.87 -5.63 1.76
N GLU A 159 2.16 -4.36 2.05
CA GLU A 159 3.19 -3.96 3.03
C GLU A 159 2.81 -4.37 4.45
N GLU A 160 1.53 -4.20 4.84
CA GLU A 160 1.00 -4.66 6.13
C GLU A 160 1.18 -6.18 6.31
N LEU A 161 0.77 -6.97 5.31
CA LEU A 161 0.89 -8.43 5.35
C LEU A 161 2.33 -8.93 5.22
N SER A 162 3.22 -8.12 4.64
CA SER A 162 4.64 -8.45 4.47
C SER A 162 5.48 -8.08 5.71
N GLY A 163 4.86 -7.59 6.79
CA GLY A 163 5.57 -7.19 8.01
C GLY A 163 6.49 -5.97 7.83
N THR A 164 6.41 -5.28 6.69
CA THR A 164 7.18 -4.07 6.39
C THR A 164 6.46 -2.91 7.07
N ARG A 165 6.60 -2.84 8.40
CA ARG A 165 6.14 -1.69 9.18
C ARG A 165 6.90 -0.45 8.71
N THR A 166 6.29 0.35 7.85
CA THR A 166 6.69 1.75 7.71
C THR A 166 6.45 2.41 9.07
N ASP A 167 7.51 2.77 9.78
CA ASP A 167 7.41 3.34 11.13
C ASP A 167 6.61 4.68 11.20
N HIS A 168 6.14 5.23 10.06
CA HIS A 168 5.65 6.61 9.98
C HIS A 168 4.32 6.81 9.22
N ALA A 169 3.51 5.76 8.97
CA ALA A 169 2.15 5.95 8.45
C ALA A 169 1.13 5.18 9.31
N PRO A 170 0.13 5.87 9.91
CA PRO A 170 -0.95 5.17 10.60
C PRO A 170 -1.60 4.21 9.60
N ALA A 171 -1.78 2.96 10.01
CA ALA A 171 -2.55 1.99 9.25
C ALA A 171 -3.95 2.58 8.97
N LEU A 172 -4.41 2.46 7.73
CA LEU A 172 -5.77 2.85 7.34
C LEU A 172 -6.82 1.99 8.06
N ILE A 173 -6.38 0.84 8.55
CA ILE A 173 -7.06 0.03 9.54
C ILE A 173 -6.47 0.48 10.88
N ALA A 174 -7.25 1.15 11.73
CA ALA A 174 -6.87 1.30 13.12
C ALA A 174 -6.49 -0.11 13.61
N PRO A 175 -5.33 -0.32 14.25
CA PRO A 175 -4.99 -1.64 14.78
C PRO A 175 -6.22 -2.16 15.53
N ASP A 176 -6.58 -3.43 15.38
CA ASP A 176 -7.68 -4.03 16.15
C ASP A 176 -7.42 -3.69 17.61
N MET A 177 -8.11 -2.65 18.07
CA MET A 177 -7.96 -2.17 19.42
C MET A 177 -8.61 -3.27 20.24
N PRO A 178 -7.92 -3.83 21.26
CA PRO A 178 -8.47 -4.93 22.02
C PRO A 178 -9.91 -4.60 22.40
N ALA A 179 -10.85 -5.55 22.25
CA ALA A 179 -12.30 -5.32 22.41
C ALA A 179 -12.70 -4.64 23.74
N SER A 180 -11.81 -4.61 24.73
CA SER A 180 -11.94 -3.82 25.95
C SER A 180 -11.94 -2.30 25.70
N LEU A 181 -11.26 -1.80 24.68
CA LEU A 181 -11.20 -0.38 24.29
C LEU A 181 -12.47 0.10 23.59
N ASP A 182 -13.31 -0.79 23.05
CA ASP A 182 -14.63 -0.43 22.49
C ASP A 182 -15.58 0.13 23.56
N ALA A 183 -15.33 -0.18 24.84
CA ALA A 183 -16.08 0.39 25.96
C ALA A 183 -15.76 1.88 26.19
N LEU A 184 -14.69 2.41 25.59
CA LEU A 184 -14.26 3.79 25.72
C LEU A 184 -14.94 4.70 24.70
N SER A 185 -15.24 5.92 25.13
CA SER A 185 -15.53 6.99 24.19
C SER A 185 -14.28 7.38 23.40
N PRO A 186 -14.40 8.01 22.23
CA PRO A 186 -13.25 8.43 21.42
C PRO A 186 -12.23 9.26 22.19
N ARG A 187 -12.69 10.15 23.10
CA ARG A 187 -11.82 10.99 23.93
C ARG A 187 -11.11 10.22 25.05
N GLU A 188 -11.78 9.22 25.62
CA GLU A 188 -11.16 8.32 26.60
C GLU A 188 -10.08 7.46 25.94
N ALA A 189 -10.36 6.91 24.76
CA ALA A 189 -9.40 6.12 23.98
C ALA A 189 -8.17 6.96 23.58
N GLU A 190 -8.39 8.19 23.12
CA GLU A 190 -7.32 9.13 22.78
C GLU A 190 -6.38 9.40 23.97
N VAL A 191 -6.96 9.68 25.15
CA VAL A 191 -6.17 9.90 26.38
C VAL A 191 -5.41 8.63 26.79
N ILE A 192 -6.05 7.46 26.75
CA ILE A 192 -5.40 6.18 27.09
C ILE A 192 -4.22 5.89 26.15
N TYR A 193 -4.39 6.14 24.85
CA TYR A 193 -3.34 5.93 23.86
C TYR A 193 -2.12 6.81 24.14
N MET A 194 -2.31 8.09 24.46
CA MET A 194 -1.19 8.99 24.82
C MET A 194 -0.47 8.54 26.09
N LEU A 195 -1.21 8.11 27.12
CA LEU A 195 -0.62 7.62 28.37
C LEU A 195 0.12 6.30 28.18
N ALA A 196 -0.42 5.40 27.36
CA ALA A 196 0.22 4.14 27.00
C ALA A 196 1.57 4.38 26.30
N ARG A 197 1.65 5.41 25.44
CA ARG A 197 2.90 5.84 24.76
C ARG A 197 3.94 6.49 25.70
N GLY A 198 3.63 6.61 26.99
CA GLY A 198 4.55 7.15 27.99
C GLY A 198 4.45 8.64 28.22
N LEU A 199 3.53 9.36 27.53
CA LEU A 199 3.31 10.78 27.77
C LEU A 199 2.78 10.99 29.21
N SER A 200 3.22 12.07 29.82
CA SER A 200 2.60 12.58 31.04
C SER A 200 1.22 13.15 30.75
N ARG A 201 0.35 13.25 31.77
CA ARG A 201 -0.98 13.85 31.62
C ARG A 201 -0.93 15.31 31.16
N LYS A 202 0.14 16.04 31.49
CA LYS A 202 0.36 17.43 31.02
C LYS A 202 0.69 17.46 29.53
N GLU A 203 1.50 16.52 29.05
CA GLU A 203 1.80 16.39 27.63
C GLU A 203 0.58 15.92 26.85
N ALA A 204 -0.16 14.94 27.36
CA ALA A 204 -1.43 14.50 26.77
C ALA A 204 -2.45 15.66 26.67
N ALA A 205 -2.57 16.49 27.72
CA ALA A 205 -3.43 17.68 27.70
C ALA A 205 -3.05 18.64 26.57
N ARG A 206 -1.74 18.89 26.39
CA ARG A 206 -1.23 19.74 25.31
C ARG A 206 -1.51 19.15 23.94
N VAL A 207 -1.28 17.85 23.76
CA VAL A 207 -1.47 17.13 22.48
C VAL A 207 -2.95 17.08 22.10
N CYS A 208 -3.83 16.81 23.06
CA CYS A 208 -5.27 16.69 22.80
C CYS A 208 -6.02 18.04 22.82
N GLY A 209 -5.33 19.15 23.14
CA GLY A 209 -5.94 20.48 23.20
C GLY A 209 -7.00 20.66 24.30
N ILE A 210 -6.86 19.94 25.42
CA ILE A 210 -7.82 19.95 26.54
C ILE A 210 -7.13 20.25 27.87
N SER A 211 -7.91 20.57 28.91
CA SER A 211 -7.34 20.86 30.22
C SER A 211 -6.75 19.60 30.89
N LEU A 212 -5.74 19.78 31.74
CA LEU A 212 -5.20 18.69 32.57
C LEU A 212 -6.28 18.02 33.42
N ASN A 213 -7.26 18.80 33.90
CA ASN A 213 -8.37 18.27 34.67
C ASN A 213 -9.26 17.34 33.84
N THR A 214 -9.52 17.72 32.59
CA THR A 214 -10.26 16.91 31.62
C THR A 214 -9.53 15.61 31.30
N VAL A 215 -8.20 15.66 31.14
CA VAL A 215 -7.36 14.46 30.97
C VAL A 215 -7.44 13.54 32.19
N ASN A 216 -7.43 14.09 33.41
CA ASN A 216 -7.55 13.29 34.63
C ASN A 216 -8.90 12.57 34.71
N GLU A 217 -10.00 13.26 34.38
CA GLU A 217 -11.36 12.71 34.34
C GLU A 217 -11.48 11.59 33.29
N TYR A 218 -10.99 11.83 32.06
CA TYR A 218 -11.01 10.81 31.01
C TYR A 218 -10.14 9.60 31.38
N ALA A 219 -8.93 9.81 31.91
CA ALA A 219 -8.07 8.72 32.35
C ALA A 219 -8.70 7.90 33.48
N LYS A 220 -9.33 8.55 34.45
CA LYS A 220 -10.01 7.89 35.58
C LYS A 220 -11.20 7.04 35.10
N THR A 221 -12.02 7.60 34.22
CA THR A 221 -13.19 6.88 33.69
C THR A 221 -12.76 5.74 32.78
N ALA A 222 -11.75 5.95 31.93
CA ALA A 222 -11.20 4.92 31.08
C ALA A 222 -10.56 3.77 31.88
N TYR A 223 -9.76 4.07 32.91
CA TYR A 223 -9.17 3.05 33.79
C TYR A 223 -10.25 2.21 34.47
N ARG A 224 -11.34 2.84 34.94
CA ARG A 224 -12.47 2.13 35.53
C ARG A 224 -13.16 1.22 34.52
N LYS A 225 -13.41 1.69 33.29
CA LYS A 225 -14.06 0.90 32.23
C LYS A 225 -13.22 -0.28 31.77
N LEU A 226 -11.90 -0.12 31.73
CA LEU A 226 -10.95 -1.15 31.31
C LEU A 226 -10.53 -2.10 32.44
N GLY A 227 -10.87 -1.80 33.69
CA GLY A 227 -10.41 -2.58 34.86
C GLY A 227 -8.90 -2.50 35.09
N ILE A 228 -8.26 -1.39 34.68
CA ILE A 228 -6.81 -1.18 34.82
C ILE A 228 -6.51 -0.10 35.86
N HIS A 229 -5.28 -0.08 36.38
CA HIS A 229 -4.93 0.80 37.52
C HIS A 229 -3.84 1.80 37.20
N ASN A 230 -3.02 1.55 36.17
CA ASN A 230 -1.88 2.41 35.88
C ASN A 230 -1.56 2.50 34.38
N ARG A 231 -0.67 3.43 34.02
CA ARG A 231 -0.26 3.64 32.63
C ARG A 231 0.53 2.47 32.04
N ALA A 232 1.19 1.65 32.86
CA ALA A 232 1.88 0.46 32.40
C ALA A 232 0.89 -0.66 32.03
N ASP A 233 -0.23 -0.78 32.75
CA ASP A 233 -1.36 -1.63 32.36
C ASP A 233 -1.97 -1.14 31.04
N ALA A 234 -2.14 0.18 30.89
CA ALA A 234 -2.59 0.77 29.64
C ALA A 234 -1.60 0.47 28.49
N ALA A 235 -0.30 0.58 28.72
CA ALA A 235 0.73 0.22 27.74
C ALA A 235 0.70 -1.27 27.37
N ARG A 236 0.54 -2.17 28.35
CA ARG A 236 0.36 -3.61 28.11
C ARG A 236 -0.92 -3.91 27.34
N LEU A 237 -2.01 -3.21 27.63
CA LEU A 237 -3.26 -3.40 26.92
C LEU A 237 -3.18 -2.89 25.48
N VAL A 238 -2.57 -1.72 25.24
CA VAL A 238 -2.47 -1.10 23.90
C VAL A 238 -1.36 -1.71 23.04
N PHE A 239 -0.24 -2.16 23.63
CA PHE A 239 0.95 -2.63 22.90
C PHE A 239 1.36 -4.07 23.22
N GLY A 240 0.75 -4.71 24.23
CA GLY A 240 1.20 -6.00 24.76
C GLY A 240 0.65 -7.23 24.06
N GLN A 241 -0.04 -7.11 22.93
CA GLN A 241 -0.33 -8.26 22.06
C GLN A 241 0.73 -8.39 20.98
N THR A 242 1.89 -8.90 21.39
CA THR A 242 2.87 -9.55 20.52
C THR A 242 3.44 -10.74 21.27
N THR A 243 2.62 -11.76 21.55
CA THR A 243 2.99 -13.20 21.66
C THR A 243 1.78 -14.08 22.01
N ALA A 244 1.74 -15.28 21.40
CA ALA A 244 0.84 -16.44 21.58
C ALA A 244 -0.58 -16.29 20.98
N ASP A 245 -1.06 -17.14 20.07
CA ASP A 245 -0.65 -18.45 19.54
C ASP A 245 -0.82 -18.49 18.01
#